data_AF-A0A1X2H6N2-F1
#
_entry.id   AF-A0A1X2H6N2-F1
#
_cell.length_a   1.000
_cell.length_b   1.000
_cell.length_c   1.000
_cell.angle_alpha   90.00
_cell.angle_beta   90.00
_cell.angle_gamma   90.00
#
_symmetry.space_group_name_H-M   'P 1'
#
loop_
_entity.id
_entity.type
_entity.pdbx_description
1 polymer ?
#
loop_
_entity_poly.entity_id
_entity_poly.type
_entity_poly.pdbx_seq_one_letter_code
_entity_poly.pdbx_strand_id
1 'polypeptide(L)'
;MSSLQATAFAYLFPGSPMVNSLLATAYISIFPNLLLYFVPPDIDTSSLNVLVSFAVGGLLGDVFLHLLPHAFLGEHVEDHAAVAVDEQKNVLIGLGIFGGFFFFFVMDKLMRVFNGGSGHDHHHHQHGVDTKKHDDHDSAVEHEHEHEHNHNEDEGGLRQRKKAAEEKNQEEKSVEKKKQQSSEEGIKLSAYLNLFADFTHNMTDGLAMAASFYASPSVGATTAVAVFFHEIPHEVGDYAILIQSGFSKQRAMLAQFTTAVGAFLGTIIGICIEQMAKAEVKDHPVPGILGTDLRWGDLVIPFTAGGFMYIATVGVVPELLEVTGKIVKDRRQALSEFAAMLVGVSLMGVIAWNEGSA
;
A
#
# COMPACT_ATOMS: atom_id res chain seq x y z
N MET A 1 -12.06 -15.16 -25.97
CA MET A 1 -10.83 -14.36 -26.15
C MET A 1 -10.74 -13.90 -27.59
N SER A 2 -10.49 -12.61 -27.85
CA SER A 2 -10.06 -12.20 -29.20
C SER A 2 -8.80 -12.97 -29.58
N SER A 3 -8.64 -13.35 -30.86
CA SER A 3 -7.48 -14.15 -31.30
C SER A 3 -6.14 -13.50 -30.96
N LEU A 4 -6.12 -12.17 -30.83
CA LEU A 4 -4.93 -11.39 -30.50
C LEU A 4 -4.57 -11.44 -29.01
N GLN A 5 -5.55 -11.33 -28.10
CA GLN A 5 -5.31 -11.44 -26.65
C GLN A 5 -4.82 -12.84 -26.28
N ALA A 6 -5.45 -13.89 -26.81
CA ALA A 6 -5.03 -15.27 -26.59
C ALA A 6 -3.59 -15.51 -27.08
N THR A 7 -3.25 -14.99 -28.27
CA THR A 7 -1.90 -15.10 -28.82
C THR A 7 -0.87 -14.35 -27.97
N ALA A 8 -1.22 -13.14 -27.49
CA ALA A 8 -0.36 -12.37 -26.62
C ALA A 8 -0.10 -13.09 -25.28
N PHE A 9 -1.14 -13.62 -24.65
CA PHE A 9 -1.02 -14.35 -23.39
C PHE A 9 -0.22 -15.65 -23.54
N ALA A 10 -0.44 -16.40 -24.61
CA ALA A 10 0.35 -17.59 -24.91
C ALA A 10 1.83 -17.27 -25.17
N TYR A 11 2.13 -16.09 -25.74
CA TYR A 11 3.50 -15.62 -25.95
C TYR A 11 4.17 -15.17 -24.64
N LEU A 12 3.44 -14.42 -23.80
CA LEU A 12 3.96 -13.91 -22.52
C LEU A 12 4.09 -15.01 -21.46
N PHE A 13 3.20 -16.01 -21.48
CA PHE A 13 3.11 -17.07 -20.47
C PHE A 13 3.09 -18.47 -21.12
N PRO A 14 4.20 -18.91 -21.75
CA PRO A 14 4.24 -20.15 -22.54
C PRO A 14 4.46 -21.43 -21.70
N GLY A 15 4.70 -21.30 -20.40
CA GLY A 15 5.15 -22.37 -19.52
C GLY A 15 4.03 -23.13 -18.80
N SER A 16 4.44 -23.94 -17.82
CA SER A 16 3.52 -24.54 -16.85
C SER A 16 2.99 -23.48 -15.87
N PRO A 17 1.92 -23.75 -15.10
CA PRO A 17 1.43 -22.83 -14.07
C PRO A 17 2.53 -22.29 -13.15
N MET A 18 3.44 -23.16 -12.71
CA MET A 18 4.60 -22.79 -11.90
C MET A 18 5.53 -21.79 -12.62
N VAL A 19 5.89 -22.08 -13.87
CA VAL A 19 6.79 -21.23 -14.66
C VAL A 19 6.13 -19.89 -14.97
N ASN A 20 4.85 -19.91 -15.35
CA ASN A 20 4.10 -18.70 -15.66
C ASN A 20 3.88 -17.82 -14.42
N SER A 21 3.65 -18.42 -13.25
CA SER A 21 3.58 -17.68 -11.98
C SER A 21 4.88 -16.93 -11.73
N LEU A 22 6.04 -17.61 -11.82
CA LEU A 22 7.34 -16.98 -11.60
C LEU A 22 7.69 -15.93 -12.67
N LEU A 23 7.32 -16.17 -13.93
CA LEU A 23 7.50 -15.19 -15.01
C LEU A 23 6.64 -13.95 -14.79
N ALA A 24 5.37 -14.12 -14.42
CA ALA A 24 4.48 -13.02 -14.12
C ALA A 24 4.98 -12.21 -12.93
N THR A 25 5.41 -12.87 -11.85
CA THR A 25 6.05 -12.21 -10.70
C THR A 25 7.28 -11.42 -11.13
N ALA A 26 8.12 -11.97 -11.99
CA ALA A 26 9.25 -11.22 -12.54
C ALA A 26 8.80 -9.99 -13.35
N TYR A 27 7.71 -10.08 -14.12
CA TYR A 27 7.19 -8.94 -14.89
C TYR A 27 6.65 -7.83 -14.00
N ILE A 28 5.80 -8.17 -13.03
CA ILE A 28 5.20 -7.19 -12.12
C ILE A 28 6.24 -6.57 -11.18
N SER A 29 7.32 -7.27 -10.84
CA SER A 29 8.38 -6.71 -9.99
C SER A 29 9.44 -5.92 -10.77
N ILE A 30 9.90 -6.42 -11.93
CA ILE A 30 11.05 -5.82 -12.62
C ILE A 30 10.64 -4.57 -13.41
N PHE A 31 9.57 -4.67 -14.22
CA PHE A 31 9.26 -3.60 -15.17
C PHE A 31 8.77 -2.32 -14.49
N PRO A 32 7.82 -2.34 -13.52
CA PRO A 32 7.43 -1.14 -12.77
C PRO A 32 8.63 -0.47 -12.09
N ASN A 33 9.49 -1.24 -11.42
CA ASN A 33 10.72 -0.73 -10.80
C ASN A 33 11.69 -0.09 -11.81
N LEU A 34 11.84 -0.66 -13.01
CA LEU A 34 12.65 -0.06 -14.07
C LEU A 34 12.05 1.25 -14.59
N LEU A 35 10.72 1.37 -14.63
CA LEU A 35 10.04 2.60 -15.05
C LEU A 35 10.34 3.76 -14.10
N LEU A 36 10.59 3.51 -12.80
CA LEU A 36 11.03 4.53 -11.84
C LEU A 36 12.32 5.24 -12.25
N TYR A 37 13.17 4.62 -13.07
CA TYR A 37 14.36 5.29 -13.60
C TYR A 37 14.00 6.53 -14.42
N PHE A 38 12.88 6.51 -15.14
CA PHE A 38 12.41 7.63 -15.96
C PHE A 38 11.57 8.63 -15.18
N VAL A 39 11.16 8.28 -13.96
CA VAL A 39 10.36 9.14 -13.10
C VAL A 39 11.26 10.19 -12.44
N PRO A 40 10.92 11.49 -12.56
CA PRO A 40 11.67 12.55 -11.90
C PRO A 40 11.45 12.51 -10.37
N PRO A 41 12.42 12.96 -9.56
CA PRO A 41 12.31 12.94 -8.10
C PRO A 41 11.31 13.97 -7.55
N ASP A 42 10.93 14.98 -8.34
CA ASP A 42 10.05 16.10 -7.98
C ASP A 42 8.63 15.94 -8.56
N ILE A 43 8.02 14.78 -8.36
CA ILE A 43 6.63 14.52 -8.79
C ILE A 43 5.68 15.42 -7.98
N ASP A 44 4.78 16.11 -8.66
CA ASP A 44 3.74 16.88 -8.00
C ASP A 44 2.66 15.94 -7.42
N THR A 45 2.13 16.30 -6.25
CA THR A 45 1.14 15.48 -5.55
C THR A 45 -0.18 15.32 -6.32
N SER A 46 -0.52 16.26 -7.22
CA SER A 46 -1.74 16.19 -8.03
C SER A 46 -1.64 15.08 -9.07
N SER A 47 -0.51 14.99 -9.78
CA SER A 47 -0.21 13.89 -10.71
C SER A 47 -0.11 12.54 -9.99
N LEU A 48 0.50 12.52 -8.80
CA LEU A 48 0.58 11.31 -7.99
C LEU A 48 -0.81 10.78 -7.62
N ASN A 49 -1.69 11.63 -7.07
CA ASN A 49 -3.04 11.20 -6.69
C ASN A 49 -3.87 10.72 -7.89
N VAL A 50 -3.69 11.32 -9.08
CA VAL A 50 -4.37 10.85 -10.31
C VAL A 50 -3.88 9.46 -10.70
N LEU A 51 -2.57 9.23 -10.63
CA LEU A 51 -1.96 7.94 -10.92
C LEU A 51 -2.41 6.87 -9.91
N VAL A 52 -2.39 7.21 -8.62
CA VAL A 52 -2.88 6.36 -7.52
C VAL A 52 -4.37 6.07 -7.67
N SER A 53 -5.19 7.05 -8.08
CA SER A 53 -6.62 6.83 -8.36
C SER A 53 -6.85 5.84 -9.50
N PHE A 54 -6.02 5.87 -10.55
CA PHE A 54 -6.04 4.85 -11.60
C PHE A 54 -5.70 3.46 -11.05
N ALA A 55 -4.67 3.33 -10.19
CA ALA A 55 -4.34 2.07 -9.52
C ALA A 55 -5.50 1.54 -8.68
N VAL A 56 -6.11 2.38 -7.84
CA VAL A 56 -7.26 2.00 -7.01
C VAL A 56 -8.42 1.50 -7.89
N GLY A 57 -8.68 2.18 -9.01
CA GLY A 57 -9.69 1.75 -9.98
C GLY A 57 -9.35 0.40 -10.62
N GLY A 58 -8.09 0.18 -11.00
CA GLY A 58 -7.60 -1.10 -11.53
C GLY A 58 -7.69 -2.23 -10.50
N LEU A 59 -7.17 -2.02 -9.30
CA LEU A 59 -7.16 -3.00 -8.20
C LEU A 59 -8.58 -3.38 -7.75
N LEU A 60 -9.47 -2.40 -7.51
CA LEU A 60 -10.87 -2.68 -7.18
C LEU A 60 -11.62 -3.29 -8.37
N GLY A 61 -11.29 -2.88 -9.59
CA GLY A 61 -11.82 -3.48 -10.82
C GLY A 61 -11.48 -4.96 -10.92
N ASP A 62 -10.23 -5.34 -10.64
CA ASP A 62 -9.79 -6.74 -10.60
C ASP A 62 -10.53 -7.53 -9.52
N VAL A 63 -10.61 -7.00 -8.30
CA VAL A 63 -11.36 -7.65 -7.21
C VAL A 63 -12.81 -7.90 -7.60
N PHE A 64 -13.56 -6.85 -7.98
CA PHE A 64 -15.01 -6.94 -8.13
C PHE A 64 -15.45 -7.56 -9.46
N LEU A 65 -14.69 -7.37 -10.53
CA LEU A 65 -15.10 -7.81 -11.88
C LEU A 65 -14.42 -9.10 -12.30
N HIS A 66 -13.38 -9.55 -11.59
CA HIS A 66 -12.59 -10.71 -11.98
C HIS A 66 -12.40 -11.71 -10.82
N LEU A 67 -11.72 -11.36 -9.73
CA LEU A 67 -11.38 -12.31 -8.65
C LEU A 67 -12.62 -12.81 -7.87
N LEU A 68 -13.54 -11.93 -7.50
CA LEU A 68 -14.75 -12.32 -6.75
C LEU A 68 -15.69 -13.20 -7.60
N PRO A 69 -16.06 -12.83 -8.84
CA PRO A 69 -16.81 -13.73 -9.70
C PRO A 69 -16.16 -15.10 -9.84
N HIS A 70 -14.84 -15.15 -10.06
CA HIS A 70 -14.12 -16.41 -10.16
C HIS A 70 -14.15 -17.23 -8.86
N ALA A 71 -13.96 -16.59 -7.71
CA ALA A 71 -14.01 -17.25 -6.41
C ALA A 71 -15.36 -17.92 -6.13
N PHE A 72 -16.48 -17.29 -6.49
CA PHE A 72 -17.82 -17.82 -6.24
C PHE A 72 -18.35 -18.75 -7.33
N LEU A 73 -17.95 -18.55 -8.59
CA LEU A 73 -18.49 -19.31 -9.74
C LEU A 73 -17.56 -20.42 -10.24
N GLY A 74 -16.27 -20.37 -9.91
CA GLY A 74 -15.25 -21.28 -10.44
C GLY A 74 -15.00 -21.09 -11.94
N GLU A 75 -14.27 -22.02 -12.55
CA GLU A 75 -14.12 -22.09 -14.01
C GLU A 75 -15.39 -22.72 -14.61
N HIS A 76 -16.09 -22.00 -15.51
CA HIS A 76 -17.25 -22.52 -16.22
C HIS A 76 -16.83 -23.63 -17.18
N VAL A 77 -16.75 -24.87 -16.69
CA VAL A 77 -16.64 -26.06 -17.54
C VAL A 77 -18.02 -26.71 -17.59
N GLU A 78 -18.56 -26.78 -18.81
CA GLU A 78 -19.85 -27.35 -19.25
C GLU A 78 -21.03 -26.35 -19.31
N ASP A 79 -21.45 -26.04 -20.55
CA ASP A 79 -22.62 -25.24 -20.97
C ASP A 79 -23.98 -25.61 -20.33
N HIS A 80 -24.03 -26.65 -19.48
CA HIS A 80 -25.26 -27.19 -18.88
C HIS A 80 -25.12 -27.61 -17.41
N ALA A 81 -24.03 -27.25 -16.71
CA ALA A 81 -23.93 -27.49 -15.28
C ALA A 81 -24.77 -26.46 -14.51
N ALA A 82 -25.90 -26.89 -13.93
CA ALA A 82 -26.61 -26.08 -12.94
C ALA A 82 -25.62 -25.74 -11.82
N VAL A 83 -25.30 -24.45 -11.65
CA VAL A 83 -24.55 -23.96 -10.48
C VAL A 83 -25.43 -24.25 -9.26
N ALA A 84 -25.23 -25.40 -8.64
CA ALA A 84 -25.82 -25.69 -7.34
C ALA A 84 -25.21 -24.67 -6.38
N VAL A 85 -26.04 -23.73 -5.93
CA VAL A 85 -25.64 -22.74 -4.92
C VAL A 85 -25.39 -23.51 -3.63
N ASP A 86 -24.14 -23.87 -3.38
CA ASP A 86 -23.71 -24.43 -2.11
C ASP A 86 -23.51 -23.27 -1.12
N GLU A 87 -24.50 -23.10 -0.24
CA GLU A 87 -24.47 -22.05 0.78
C GLU A 87 -23.26 -22.18 1.72
N GLN A 88 -22.84 -23.42 2.04
CA GLN A 88 -21.71 -23.65 2.95
C GLN A 88 -20.39 -23.30 2.27
N LYS A 89 -20.23 -23.65 0.99
CA LYS A 89 -19.10 -23.23 0.15
C LYS A 89 -18.97 -21.72 0.07
N ASN A 90 -20.09 -21.03 -0.20
CA ASN A 90 -20.09 -19.57 -0.30
C ASN A 90 -19.72 -18.89 1.02
N VAL A 91 -20.15 -19.46 2.16
CA VAL A 91 -19.71 -18.98 3.49
C VAL A 91 -18.20 -19.14 3.66
N LEU A 92 -17.62 -20.26 3.25
CA LEU A 92 -16.17 -20.50 3.33
C LEU A 92 -15.37 -19.56 2.42
N ILE A 93 -15.83 -19.30 1.20
CA ILE A 93 -15.24 -18.29 0.30
C ILE A 93 -15.30 -16.91 0.95
N GLY A 94 -16.46 -16.54 1.50
CA GLY A 94 -16.63 -15.28 2.25
C GLY A 94 -15.68 -15.16 3.44
N LEU A 95 -15.45 -16.26 4.18
CA LEU A 95 -14.46 -16.32 5.25
C LEU A 95 -13.02 -16.19 4.73
N GLY A 96 -12.72 -16.71 3.54
CA GLY A 96 -11.44 -16.49 2.87
C GLY A 96 -11.20 -15.01 2.56
N ILE A 97 -12.18 -14.33 1.96
CA ILE A 97 -12.14 -12.88 1.71
C ILE A 97 -11.94 -12.10 3.01
N PHE A 98 -12.75 -12.40 4.03
CA PHE A 98 -12.59 -11.75 5.32
C PHE A 98 -11.22 -12.05 5.94
N GLY A 99 -10.72 -13.28 5.81
CA GLY A 99 -9.41 -13.68 6.32
C GLY A 99 -8.27 -12.87 5.70
N GLY A 100 -8.32 -12.62 4.39
CA GLY A 100 -7.38 -11.75 3.69
C GLY A 100 -7.44 -10.30 4.15
N PHE A 101 -8.65 -9.74 4.18
CA PHE A 101 -8.87 -8.37 4.66
C PHE A 101 -8.39 -8.20 6.11
N PHE A 102 -8.74 -9.15 6.97
CA PHE A 102 -8.37 -9.14 8.38
C PHE A 102 -6.87 -9.34 8.59
N PHE A 103 -6.21 -10.20 7.78
CA PHE A 103 -4.77 -10.36 7.83
C PHE A 103 -4.04 -9.04 7.59
N PHE A 104 -4.43 -8.31 6.54
CA PHE A 104 -3.84 -6.99 6.24
C PHE A 104 -4.16 -5.95 7.30
N PHE A 105 -5.38 -5.94 7.84
CA PHE A 105 -5.72 -5.12 9.00
C PHE A 105 -4.82 -5.42 10.21
N VAL A 106 -4.59 -6.70 10.52
CA VAL A 106 -3.72 -7.10 11.63
C VAL A 106 -2.28 -6.68 11.35
N MET A 107 -1.79 -6.86 10.11
CA MET A 107 -0.44 -6.41 9.72
C MET A 107 -0.28 -4.90 9.91
N ASP A 108 -1.15 -4.08 9.31
CA ASP A 108 -1.11 -2.62 9.47
C ASP A 108 -1.23 -2.21 10.94
N LYS A 109 -2.14 -2.84 11.70
CA LYS A 109 -2.31 -2.55 13.12
C LYS A 109 -1.07 -2.90 13.95
N LEU A 110 -0.47 -4.07 13.72
CA LEU A 110 0.73 -4.52 14.42
C LEU A 110 1.92 -3.60 14.11
N MET A 111 2.08 -3.19 12.85
CA MET A 111 3.08 -2.20 12.45
C MET A 111 2.92 -0.90 13.25
N ARG A 112 1.70 -0.36 13.36
CA ARG A 112 1.43 0.86 14.15
C ARG A 112 1.69 0.68 15.65
N VAL A 113 1.41 -0.51 16.19
CA VAL A 113 1.61 -0.82 17.63
C VAL A 113 3.09 -0.98 17.96
N PHE A 114 3.85 -1.73 17.16
CA PHE A 114 5.29 -1.92 17.38
C PHE A 114 6.08 -0.61 17.27
N ASN A 115 5.53 0.38 16.58
CA ASN A 115 6.16 1.67 16.38
C ASN A 115 5.77 2.73 17.45
N GLY A 116 5.05 2.32 18.49
CA GLY A 116 4.99 3.10 19.74
C GLY A 116 4.03 4.28 19.75
N GLY A 117 2.85 4.17 19.10
CA GLY A 117 1.67 4.96 19.47
C GLY A 117 1.79 6.49 19.48
N SER A 118 2.82 7.09 18.90
CA SER A 118 2.82 8.53 18.57
C SER A 118 2.04 8.73 17.29
N GLY A 119 0.72 8.57 17.39
CA GLY A 119 -0.19 9.24 16.48
C GLY A 119 -0.06 10.74 16.71
N HIS A 120 0.86 11.37 16.01
CA HIS A 120 0.70 12.77 15.67
C HIS A 120 -0.06 12.80 14.35
N ASP A 121 -1.24 13.36 14.42
CA ASP A 121 -2.06 13.77 13.29
C ASP A 121 -1.19 14.26 12.13
N HIS A 122 -1.50 13.81 10.92
CA HIS A 122 -0.99 14.38 9.69
C HIS A 122 -1.53 15.80 9.53
N HIS A 123 -1.00 16.75 10.29
CA HIS A 123 -1.15 18.17 10.02
C HIS A 123 0.05 18.64 9.20
N HIS A 124 -0.16 18.70 7.89
CA HIS A 124 0.66 19.46 6.97
C HIS A 124 0.74 20.93 7.45
N HIS A 125 1.84 21.32 8.09
CA HIS A 125 2.16 22.72 8.27
C HIS A 125 2.85 23.27 7.02
N GLN A 126 2.06 23.88 6.15
CA GLN A 126 2.54 24.81 5.13
C GLN A 126 2.67 26.21 5.77
N HIS A 127 3.80 26.86 5.52
CA HIS A 127 4.19 28.16 6.10
C HIS A 127 3.19 29.30 5.80
N GLY A 128 2.91 30.10 6.83
CA GLY A 128 2.40 31.47 6.70
C GLY A 128 3.17 32.38 7.66
N VAL A 129 4.10 33.17 7.13
CA VAL A 129 4.67 34.33 7.82
C VAL A 129 3.57 35.37 7.91
N ASP A 130 3.13 35.74 9.11
CA ASP A 130 2.63 37.09 9.36
C ASP A 130 2.88 37.47 10.82
N THR A 131 3.74 38.47 10.95
CA THR A 131 3.97 39.25 12.17
C THR A 131 2.69 39.91 12.63
N LYS A 132 2.31 39.74 13.91
CA LYS A 132 1.74 40.82 14.74
C LYS A 132 1.71 40.42 16.22
N LYS A 133 2.40 41.24 17.02
CA LYS A 133 2.26 41.33 18.47
C LYS A 133 0.81 41.66 18.84
N HIS A 134 0.31 41.06 19.92
CA HIS A 134 -0.56 41.75 20.85
C HIS A 134 -0.38 41.17 22.26
N ASP A 135 0.05 42.03 23.17
CA ASP A 135 -0.10 41.88 24.61
C ASP A 135 -1.60 41.79 24.94
N ASP A 136 -1.96 41.00 25.95
CA ASP A 136 -2.85 41.46 27.03
C ASP A 136 -2.84 40.51 28.24
N HIS A 137 -2.87 41.16 29.40
CA HIS A 137 -2.96 40.70 30.79
C HIS A 137 -4.08 39.66 31.04
N ASP A 138 -3.93 38.76 32.02
CA ASP A 138 -4.35 39.05 33.40
C ASP A 138 -4.00 37.93 34.42
N SER A 139 -3.73 38.38 35.66
CA SER A 139 -3.90 37.80 37.01
C SER A 139 -4.05 36.29 37.25
N ALA A 140 -3.69 35.67 38.37
CA ALA A 140 -3.01 35.96 39.65
C ALA A 140 -2.96 34.57 40.37
N VAL A 141 -2.05 34.27 41.29
CA VAL A 141 -2.23 34.37 42.77
C VAL A 141 -1.10 33.51 43.38
N GLU A 142 -0.06 34.11 43.98
CA GLU A 142 0.29 34.10 45.44
C GLU A 142 1.19 32.91 45.88
N HIS A 143 2.16 32.99 46.81
CA HIS A 143 2.40 33.86 47.97
C HIS A 143 3.90 33.81 48.43
N GLU A 144 4.44 34.96 48.89
CA GLU A 144 5.29 35.21 50.11
C GLU A 144 6.69 34.57 50.32
N HIS A 145 7.74 35.14 50.95
CA HIS A 145 8.06 36.31 51.82
C HIS A 145 9.60 36.62 51.67
N GLU A 146 10.07 37.87 51.55
CA GLU A 146 10.74 38.77 52.54
C GLU A 146 12.26 39.04 52.36
N HIS A 147 12.56 40.35 52.42
CA HIS A 147 13.76 41.15 52.71
C HIS A 147 15.20 40.56 52.70
N GLU A 148 16.12 41.23 51.99
CA GLU A 148 17.17 42.07 52.63
C GLU A 148 18.00 42.87 51.60
N HIS A 149 18.39 44.07 51.99
CA HIS A 149 19.33 44.94 51.27
C HIS A 149 20.76 44.41 51.39
N ASN A 150 21.51 44.41 50.29
CA ASN A 150 22.93 44.77 50.37
C ASN A 150 23.44 45.38 49.06
N HIS A 151 23.90 46.62 49.16
CA HIS A 151 24.78 47.24 48.18
C HIS A 151 26.18 46.66 48.39
N ASN A 152 26.79 46.10 47.35
CA ASN A 152 28.22 46.17 47.16
C ASN A 152 28.54 46.22 45.68
N GLU A 153 29.32 47.23 45.32
CA GLU A 153 29.91 47.46 44.02
C GLU A 153 30.81 46.27 43.65
N ASP A 154 30.65 45.73 42.44
CA ASP A 154 31.78 45.06 41.79
C ASP A 154 31.61 45.03 40.26
N GLU A 155 32.69 45.36 39.56
CA GLU A 155 32.80 45.49 38.11
C GLU A 155 32.72 44.13 37.37
N GLY A 156 31.58 43.43 37.45
CA GLY A 156 31.40 42.09 36.84
C GLY A 156 30.24 41.94 35.85
N GLY A 157 29.34 42.92 35.76
CA GLY A 157 28.00 42.74 35.15
C GLY A 157 27.94 42.48 33.64
N LEU A 158 28.96 42.91 32.87
CA LEU A 158 28.98 42.70 31.40
C LEU A 158 29.36 41.25 31.02
N ARG A 159 30.13 40.54 31.86
CA ARG A 159 30.53 39.15 31.60
C ARG A 159 29.42 38.15 31.95
N GLN A 160 28.63 38.40 32.99
CA GLN A 160 27.52 37.52 33.38
C GLN A 160 26.34 37.57 32.40
N ARG A 161 25.98 38.74 31.85
CA ARG A 161 24.94 38.82 30.80
C ARG A 161 25.34 38.12 29.51
N LYS A 162 26.63 38.16 29.14
CA LYS A 162 27.14 37.47 27.96
C LYS A 162 27.11 35.95 28.15
N LYS A 163 27.47 35.46 29.33
CA LYS A 163 27.45 34.03 29.66
C LYS A 163 26.02 33.46 29.73
N ALA A 164 25.06 34.19 30.32
CA ALA A 164 23.66 33.79 30.33
C ALA A 164 23.01 33.80 28.93
N ALA A 165 23.39 34.75 28.06
CA ALA A 165 22.96 34.76 26.66
C ALA A 165 23.60 33.66 25.81
N GLU A 166 24.85 33.27 26.11
CA GLU A 166 25.54 32.13 25.50
C GLU A 166 24.96 30.79 25.95
N GLU A 167 24.61 30.63 27.23
CA GLU A 167 23.96 29.44 27.79
C GLU A 167 22.53 29.28 27.23
N LYS A 168 21.74 30.36 27.13
CA LYS A 168 20.40 30.32 26.53
C LYS A 168 20.42 30.00 25.03
N ASN A 169 21.39 30.55 24.28
CA ASN A 169 21.61 30.18 22.87
C ASN A 169 22.08 28.73 22.69
N GLN A 170 22.83 28.18 23.65
CA GLN A 170 23.23 26.77 23.63
C GLN A 170 22.07 25.84 23.98
N GLU A 171 21.22 26.22 24.93
CA GLU A 171 19.98 25.50 25.25
C GLU A 171 19.00 25.52 24.06
N GLU A 172 18.72 26.68 23.47
CA GLU A 172 17.85 26.80 22.29
C GLU A 172 18.38 25.97 21.11
N LYS A 173 19.69 26.04 20.82
CA LYS A 173 20.32 25.18 19.80
C LYS A 173 20.26 23.71 20.15
N SER A 174 20.39 23.33 21.42
CA SER A 174 20.32 21.92 21.84
C SER A 174 18.90 21.35 21.74
N VAL A 175 17.89 22.17 22.03
CA VAL A 175 16.47 21.83 21.91
C VAL A 175 16.07 21.76 20.44
N GLU A 176 16.50 22.71 19.61
CA GLU A 176 16.25 22.71 18.17
C GLU A 176 16.94 21.53 17.48
N LYS A 177 18.17 21.18 17.91
CA LYS A 177 18.90 20.00 17.42
C LYS A 177 18.23 18.70 17.88
N LYS A 178 17.73 18.61 19.11
CA LYS A 178 16.91 17.48 19.59
C LYS A 178 15.61 17.33 18.80
N LYS A 179 14.96 18.45 18.46
CA LYS A 179 13.69 18.49 17.71
C LYS A 179 13.89 18.09 16.24
N GLN A 180 14.99 18.53 15.63
CA GLN A 180 15.43 18.07 14.30
C GLN A 180 15.84 16.60 14.31
N GLN A 181 16.55 16.13 15.34
CA GLN A 181 16.91 14.71 15.46
C GLN A 181 15.67 13.83 15.61
N SER A 182 14.71 14.23 16.45
CA SER A 182 13.46 13.50 16.62
C SER A 182 12.59 13.53 15.35
N SER A 183 12.59 14.62 14.58
CA SER A 183 11.85 14.68 13.31
C SER A 183 12.53 13.86 12.22
N GLU A 184 13.87 13.85 12.15
CA GLU A 184 14.62 13.04 11.19
C GLU A 184 14.52 11.53 11.52
N GLU A 185 14.51 11.16 12.80
CA GLU A 185 14.24 9.78 13.26
C GLU A 185 12.81 9.34 12.96
N GLY A 186 11.81 10.22 13.17
CA GLY A 186 10.41 9.95 12.82
C GLY A 186 10.17 9.76 11.33
N ILE A 187 10.79 10.60 10.49
CA ILE A 187 10.71 10.48 9.02
C ILE A 187 11.34 9.18 8.53
N LYS A 188 12.51 8.80 9.05
CA LYS A 188 13.16 7.53 8.70
C LYS A 188 12.33 6.32 9.13
N LEU A 189 11.68 6.39 10.30
CA LEU A 189 10.78 5.33 10.75
C LEU A 189 9.58 5.14 9.82
N SER A 190 8.98 6.25 9.36
CA SER A 190 7.87 6.21 8.40
C SER A 190 8.28 5.59 7.06
N ALA A 191 9.50 5.86 6.59
CA ALA A 191 10.04 5.25 5.37
C ALA A 191 10.20 3.73 5.48
N TYR A 192 10.72 3.23 6.61
CA TYR A 192 10.83 1.78 6.83
C TYR A 192 9.49 1.08 6.98
N LEU A 193 8.50 1.74 7.59
CA LEU A 193 7.13 1.24 7.65
C LEU A 193 6.52 1.12 6.27
N ASN A 194 6.74 2.12 5.41
CA ASN A 194 6.29 2.08 4.03
C ASN A 194 6.86 0.87 3.29
N LEU A 195 8.17 0.64 3.38
CA LEU A 195 8.84 -0.51 2.76
C LEU A 195 8.32 -1.86 3.27
N PHE A 196 7.94 -1.95 4.54
CA PHE A 196 7.41 -3.20 5.10
C PHE A 196 5.95 -3.45 4.68
N ALA A 197 5.14 -2.39 4.60
CA ALA A 197 3.80 -2.46 4.03
C ALA A 197 3.85 -2.88 2.55
N ASP A 198 4.73 -2.24 1.77
CA ASP A 198 4.99 -2.56 0.38
C ASP A 198 5.47 -4.01 0.21
N PHE A 199 6.44 -4.48 1.00
CA PHE A 199 6.87 -5.89 1.00
C PHE A 199 5.70 -6.87 1.22
N THR A 200 4.78 -6.55 2.13
CA THR A 200 3.63 -7.41 2.45
C THR A 200 2.57 -7.40 1.34
N HIS A 201 2.37 -6.24 0.70
CA HIS A 201 1.54 -6.10 -0.49
C HIS A 201 2.10 -6.94 -1.64
N ASN A 202 3.36 -6.69 -2.01
CA ASN A 202 4.10 -7.43 -3.02
C ASN A 202 4.00 -8.95 -2.81
N MET A 203 4.12 -9.41 -1.55
CA MET A 203 3.93 -10.82 -1.20
C MET A 203 2.52 -11.34 -1.55
N THR A 204 1.49 -10.54 -1.40
CA THR A 204 0.12 -10.92 -1.77
C THR A 204 -0.08 -10.93 -3.28
N ASP A 205 0.58 -10.04 -4.03
CA ASP A 205 0.58 -10.08 -5.49
C ASP A 205 1.20 -11.36 -6.02
N GLY A 206 2.32 -11.76 -5.44
CA GLY A 206 2.95 -13.04 -5.74
C GLY A 206 2.04 -14.23 -5.44
N LEU A 207 1.35 -14.19 -4.30
CA LEU A 207 0.38 -15.22 -3.93
C LEU A 207 -0.77 -15.31 -4.94
N ALA A 208 -1.25 -14.16 -5.42
CA ALA A 208 -2.28 -14.06 -6.44
C ALA A 208 -1.79 -14.61 -7.80
N MET A 209 -0.53 -14.36 -8.20
CA MET A 209 0.05 -14.95 -9.42
C MET A 209 -0.01 -16.47 -9.38
N ALA A 210 0.44 -17.07 -8.28
CA ALA A 210 0.44 -18.52 -8.12
C ALA A 210 -0.98 -19.09 -8.19
N ALA A 211 -1.91 -18.56 -7.39
CA ALA A 211 -3.28 -19.08 -7.36
C ALA A 211 -3.97 -18.93 -8.72
N SER A 212 -3.82 -17.79 -9.38
CA SER A 212 -4.47 -17.49 -10.65
C SER A 212 -3.97 -18.39 -11.79
N PHE A 213 -2.65 -18.58 -11.94
CA PHE A 213 -2.11 -19.47 -12.98
C PHE A 213 -2.37 -20.96 -12.71
N TYR A 214 -2.52 -21.35 -11.44
CA TYR A 214 -2.90 -22.71 -11.08
C TYR A 214 -4.39 -22.99 -11.25
N ALA A 215 -5.22 -21.94 -11.19
CA ALA A 215 -6.63 -21.97 -11.60
C ALA A 215 -6.72 -22.11 -13.12
N SER A 216 -6.25 -21.12 -13.90
CA SER A 216 -6.16 -21.25 -15.36
C SER A 216 -5.14 -20.30 -16.00
N PRO A 217 -4.64 -20.60 -17.21
CA PRO A 217 -3.74 -19.69 -17.93
C PRO A 217 -4.37 -18.33 -18.24
N SER A 218 -5.69 -18.29 -18.45
CA SER A 218 -6.43 -17.05 -18.72
C SER A 218 -6.44 -16.17 -17.48
N VAL A 219 -6.93 -16.72 -16.36
CA VAL A 219 -7.05 -16.02 -15.08
C VAL A 219 -5.68 -15.54 -14.60
N GLY A 220 -4.66 -16.39 -14.72
CA GLY A 220 -3.28 -15.99 -14.43
C GLY A 220 -2.78 -14.81 -15.25
N ALA A 221 -3.02 -14.82 -16.56
CA ALA A 221 -2.56 -13.75 -17.44
C ALA A 221 -3.34 -12.44 -17.23
N THR A 222 -4.66 -12.51 -17.00
CA THR A 222 -5.48 -11.33 -16.70
C THR A 222 -5.12 -10.72 -15.35
N THR A 223 -4.95 -11.52 -14.30
CA THR A 223 -4.46 -11.05 -12.98
C THR A 223 -3.06 -10.42 -13.12
N ALA A 224 -2.14 -11.03 -13.88
CA ALA A 224 -0.79 -10.47 -14.07
C ALA A 224 -0.81 -9.08 -14.73
N VAL A 225 -1.69 -8.88 -15.71
CA VAL A 225 -1.88 -7.57 -16.35
C VAL A 225 -2.50 -6.56 -15.38
N ALA A 226 -3.50 -6.99 -14.61
CA ALA A 226 -4.15 -6.16 -13.59
C ALA A 226 -3.14 -5.65 -12.56
N VAL A 227 -2.36 -6.58 -12.02
CA VAL A 227 -1.30 -6.31 -11.05
C VAL A 227 -0.24 -5.40 -11.62
N PHE A 228 0.27 -5.70 -12.82
CA PHE A 228 1.22 -4.84 -13.50
C PHE A 228 0.77 -3.37 -13.59
N PHE A 229 -0.51 -3.13 -13.90
CA PHE A 229 -1.02 -1.78 -14.04
C PHE A 229 -1.27 -1.05 -12.72
N HIS A 230 -1.53 -1.75 -11.61
CA HIS A 230 -1.63 -1.10 -10.30
C HIS A 230 -0.27 -0.96 -9.59
N GLU A 231 0.71 -1.81 -9.91
CA GLU A 231 2.08 -1.71 -9.40
C GLU A 231 2.77 -0.43 -9.87
N ILE A 232 2.58 -0.01 -11.14
CA ILE A 232 3.23 1.21 -11.65
C ILE A 232 2.88 2.46 -10.79
N PRO A 233 1.60 2.77 -10.53
CA PRO A 233 1.24 3.82 -9.59
C PRO A 233 1.78 3.66 -8.18
N HIS A 234 1.69 2.45 -7.61
CA HIS A 234 2.11 2.16 -6.24
C HIS A 234 3.61 2.40 -6.07
N GLU A 235 4.41 1.85 -6.97
CA GLU A 235 5.86 2.01 -7.01
C GLU A 235 6.28 3.49 -7.16
N VAL A 236 5.52 4.27 -7.93
CA VAL A 236 5.75 5.72 -8.08
C VAL A 236 5.43 6.48 -6.78
N GLY A 237 4.38 6.09 -6.07
CA GLY A 237 4.01 6.67 -4.77
C GLY A 237 5.03 6.35 -3.69
N ASP A 238 5.42 5.09 -3.56
CA ASP A 238 6.43 4.65 -2.59
C ASP A 238 7.79 5.27 -2.88
N TYR A 239 8.17 5.35 -4.15
CA TYR A 239 9.35 6.09 -4.58
C TYR A 239 9.30 7.56 -4.11
N ALA A 240 8.17 8.25 -4.29
CA ALA A 240 8.00 9.62 -3.85
C ALA A 240 8.15 9.77 -2.33
N ILE A 241 7.58 8.85 -1.54
CA ILE A 241 7.70 8.82 -0.08
C ILE A 241 9.16 8.64 0.35
N LEU A 242 9.90 7.72 -0.29
CA LEU A 242 11.31 7.47 0.01
C LEU A 242 12.18 8.69 -0.31
N ILE A 243 11.96 9.34 -1.46
CA ILE A 243 12.67 10.57 -1.83
C ILE A 243 12.39 11.68 -0.81
N GLN A 244 11.13 11.89 -0.44
CA GLN A 244 10.74 12.89 0.58
C GLN A 244 11.34 12.57 1.96
N SER A 245 11.54 11.29 2.25
CA SER A 245 12.20 10.82 3.47
C SER A 245 13.73 10.96 3.46
N GLY A 246 14.31 11.52 2.39
CA GLY A 246 15.73 11.82 2.28
C GLY A 246 16.56 10.72 1.59
N PHE A 247 15.93 9.72 0.98
CA PHE A 247 16.66 8.74 0.17
C PHE A 247 17.13 9.38 -1.14
N SER A 248 18.32 9.00 -1.60
CA SER A 248 18.71 9.34 -2.97
C SER A 248 17.93 8.47 -3.95
N LYS A 249 17.77 8.91 -5.20
CA LYS A 249 17.08 8.15 -6.26
C LYS A 249 17.55 6.69 -6.36
N GLN A 250 18.86 6.45 -6.31
CA GLN A 250 19.41 5.09 -6.36
C GLN A 250 19.03 4.26 -5.13
N ARG A 251 19.01 4.87 -3.93
CA ARG A 251 18.64 4.17 -2.69
C ARG A 251 17.15 3.86 -2.64
N ALA A 252 16.30 4.80 -3.08
CA ALA A 252 14.87 4.60 -3.16
C ALA A 252 14.52 3.46 -4.12
N MET A 253 15.09 3.47 -5.33
CA MET A 253 14.91 2.37 -6.29
C MET A 253 15.44 1.03 -5.78
N LEU A 254 16.59 1.01 -5.09
CA LEU A 254 17.12 -0.23 -4.52
C LEU A 254 16.21 -0.75 -3.40
N ALA A 255 15.63 0.13 -2.60
CA ALA A 255 14.71 -0.25 -1.54
C ALA A 255 13.42 -0.86 -2.10
N GLN A 256 12.84 -0.29 -3.17
CA GLN A 256 11.72 -0.92 -3.88
C GLN A 256 12.10 -2.28 -4.50
N PHE A 257 13.30 -2.40 -5.06
CA PHE A 257 13.76 -3.71 -5.53
C PHE A 257 13.90 -4.75 -4.39
N THR A 258 14.09 -4.32 -3.14
CA THR A 258 14.08 -5.24 -1.99
C THR A 258 12.68 -5.69 -1.58
N THR A 259 11.64 -4.87 -1.82
CA THR A 259 10.24 -5.25 -1.52
C THR A 259 9.72 -6.28 -2.52
N ALA A 260 10.22 -6.27 -3.77
CA ALA A 260 9.98 -7.31 -4.78
C ALA A 260 10.37 -8.74 -4.34
N VAL A 261 11.27 -8.90 -3.36
CA VAL A 261 11.56 -10.22 -2.76
C VAL A 261 10.30 -10.80 -2.11
N GLY A 262 9.43 -9.94 -1.56
CA GLY A 262 8.12 -10.30 -1.04
C GLY A 262 7.28 -10.99 -2.11
N ALA A 263 7.21 -10.44 -3.31
CA ALA A 263 6.45 -11.03 -4.42
C ALA A 263 6.93 -12.43 -4.80
N PHE A 264 8.24 -12.65 -4.87
CA PHE A 264 8.77 -14.00 -5.10
C PHE A 264 8.45 -14.95 -3.95
N LEU A 265 8.56 -14.49 -2.69
CA LEU A 265 8.21 -15.29 -1.52
C LEU A 265 6.73 -15.70 -1.55
N GLY A 266 5.83 -14.75 -1.84
CA GLY A 266 4.41 -14.99 -2.00
C GLY A 266 4.09 -16.00 -3.10
N THR A 267 4.76 -15.86 -4.24
CA THR A 267 4.62 -16.79 -5.37
C THR A 267 5.03 -18.20 -5.00
N ILE A 268 6.17 -18.34 -4.30
CA ILE A 268 6.65 -19.65 -3.83
C ILE A 268 5.68 -20.25 -2.81
N ILE A 269 5.18 -19.46 -1.87
CA ILE A 269 4.17 -19.89 -0.90
C ILE A 269 2.91 -20.38 -1.62
N GLY A 270 2.39 -19.62 -2.57
CA GLY A 270 1.22 -20.01 -3.36
C GLY A 270 1.44 -21.27 -4.18
N ILE A 271 2.59 -21.40 -4.85
CA ILE A 271 2.97 -22.63 -5.57
C ILE A 271 2.99 -23.84 -4.63
N CYS A 272 3.52 -23.69 -3.42
CA CYS A 272 3.54 -24.76 -2.43
C CYS A 272 2.13 -25.16 -2.00
N ILE A 273 1.26 -24.19 -1.67
CA ILE A 273 -0.14 -24.44 -1.30
C ILE A 273 -0.86 -25.20 -2.42
N GLU A 274 -0.72 -24.72 -3.65
CA GLU A 274 -1.37 -25.31 -4.82
C GLU A 274 -0.86 -26.73 -5.15
N GLN A 275 0.45 -26.96 -5.03
CA GLN A 275 1.01 -28.29 -5.25
C GLN A 275 0.59 -29.28 -4.17
N MET A 276 0.51 -28.85 -2.90
CA MET A 276 0.00 -29.67 -1.81
C MET A 276 -1.47 -30.04 -2.06
N ALA A 277 -2.30 -29.06 -2.41
CA ALA A 277 -3.71 -29.27 -2.71
C ALA A 277 -3.92 -30.22 -3.91
N LYS A 278 -3.08 -30.15 -4.96
CA LYS A 278 -3.13 -31.04 -6.13
C LYS A 278 -2.57 -32.45 -5.85
N ALA A 279 -1.58 -32.58 -4.98
CA ALA A 279 -1.01 -33.88 -4.58
C ALA A 279 -2.01 -34.70 -3.76
N GLU A 280 -2.71 -34.04 -2.84
CA GLU A 280 -3.77 -34.64 -2.02
C GLU A 280 -4.83 -35.36 -2.88
N VAL A 281 -5.26 -34.78 -4.01
CA VAL A 281 -6.26 -35.38 -4.92
C VAL A 281 -5.82 -36.71 -5.52
N LYS A 282 -4.54 -36.83 -5.88
CA LYS A 282 -4.04 -37.97 -6.67
C LYS A 282 -3.87 -39.21 -5.81
N ASP A 283 -3.45 -39.05 -4.57
CA ASP A 283 -3.09 -40.17 -3.71
C ASP A 283 -4.25 -40.62 -2.80
N HIS A 284 -5.05 -39.69 -2.25
CA HIS A 284 -6.23 -40.01 -1.43
C HIS A 284 -7.27 -38.88 -1.47
N PRO A 285 -8.54 -39.11 -1.88
CA PRO A 285 -9.55 -38.07 -1.83
C PRO A 285 -9.76 -37.59 -0.38
N VAL A 286 -9.13 -36.46 -0.04
CA VAL A 286 -9.24 -35.81 1.27
C VAL A 286 -10.61 -35.12 1.31
N PRO A 287 -11.40 -35.28 2.39
CA PRO A 287 -12.63 -34.52 2.56
C PRO A 287 -12.30 -33.03 2.49
N GLY A 288 -13.05 -32.28 1.68
CA GLY A 288 -12.85 -30.83 1.63
C GLY A 288 -13.26 -30.15 2.94
N ILE A 289 -13.00 -28.85 3.00
CA ILE A 289 -13.11 -28.07 4.24
C ILE A 289 -14.55 -28.09 4.74
N LEU A 290 -14.75 -28.49 6.01
CA LEU A 290 -16.05 -28.56 6.67
C LEU A 290 -17.12 -29.36 5.89
N GLY A 291 -16.72 -30.36 5.10
CA GLY A 291 -17.64 -31.19 4.32
C GLY A 291 -18.03 -30.61 2.96
N THR A 292 -17.46 -29.48 2.57
CA THR A 292 -17.57 -28.92 1.21
C THR A 292 -16.54 -29.54 0.26
N ASP A 293 -16.59 -29.18 -1.03
CA ASP A 293 -15.59 -29.55 -2.03
C ASP A 293 -14.33 -28.66 -2.01
N LEU A 294 -14.32 -27.58 -1.21
CA LEU A 294 -13.22 -26.62 -1.16
C LEU A 294 -11.96 -27.20 -0.52
N ARG A 295 -10.82 -26.78 -1.06
CA ARG A 295 -9.48 -27.02 -0.52
C ARG A 295 -8.81 -25.72 -0.11
N TRP A 296 -7.68 -25.86 0.57
CA TRP A 296 -6.89 -24.70 1.01
C TRP A 296 -6.37 -23.84 -0.16
N GLY A 297 -6.07 -24.45 -1.33
CA GLY A 297 -5.72 -23.72 -2.55
C GLY A 297 -6.86 -22.83 -3.07
N ASP A 298 -8.09 -23.34 -3.03
CA ASP A 298 -9.28 -22.61 -3.50
C ASP A 298 -9.58 -21.36 -2.64
N LEU A 299 -9.02 -21.27 -1.43
CA LEU A 299 -9.15 -20.10 -0.55
C LEU A 299 -8.08 -19.02 -0.79
N VAL A 300 -7.08 -19.27 -1.64
CA VAL A 300 -6.01 -18.30 -1.90
C VAL A 300 -6.51 -17.10 -2.72
N ILE A 301 -7.33 -17.33 -3.75
CA ILE A 301 -7.96 -16.23 -4.53
C ILE A 301 -8.91 -15.40 -3.63
N PRO A 302 -9.83 -15.99 -2.87
CA PRO A 302 -10.62 -15.27 -1.88
C PRO A 302 -9.76 -14.44 -0.91
N PHE A 303 -8.71 -15.04 -0.34
CA PHE A 303 -7.80 -14.35 0.58
C PHE A 303 -7.11 -13.16 -0.08
N THR A 304 -6.55 -13.33 -1.27
CA THR A 304 -5.88 -12.25 -2.01
C THR A 304 -6.85 -11.12 -2.37
N ALA A 305 -8.06 -11.45 -2.84
CA ALA A 305 -9.11 -10.46 -3.10
C ALA A 305 -9.46 -9.63 -1.85
N GLY A 306 -9.56 -10.28 -0.68
CA GLY A 306 -9.75 -9.59 0.60
C GLY A 306 -8.60 -8.65 0.97
N GLY A 307 -7.35 -9.07 0.73
CA GLY A 307 -6.16 -8.25 0.92
C GLY A 307 -6.17 -7.01 0.01
N PHE A 308 -6.43 -7.20 -1.28
CA PHE A 308 -6.55 -6.13 -2.26
C PHE A 308 -7.66 -5.13 -1.92
N MET A 309 -8.81 -5.61 -1.41
CA MET A 309 -9.85 -4.74 -0.88
C MET A 309 -9.33 -3.88 0.27
N TYR A 310 -8.59 -4.45 1.22
CA TYR A 310 -8.04 -3.69 2.35
C TYR A 310 -7.05 -2.63 1.87
N ILE A 311 -6.09 -3.02 1.02
CA ILE A 311 -5.07 -2.10 0.49
C ILE A 311 -5.73 -0.93 -0.23
N ALA A 312 -6.66 -1.21 -1.15
CA ALA A 312 -7.37 -0.16 -1.90
C ALA A 312 -8.17 0.77 -0.97
N THR A 313 -9.01 0.20 -0.09
CA THR A 313 -10.03 0.97 0.64
C THR A 313 -9.52 1.61 1.93
N VAL A 314 -8.60 0.96 2.63
CA VAL A 314 -8.07 1.43 3.91
C VAL A 314 -6.67 2.01 3.75
N GLY A 315 -5.86 1.43 2.87
CA GLY A 315 -4.50 1.92 2.59
C GLY A 315 -4.49 3.21 1.78
N VAL A 316 -5.27 3.28 0.70
CA VAL A 316 -5.10 4.32 -0.33
C VAL A 316 -6.24 5.34 -0.40
N VAL A 317 -7.50 4.89 -0.40
CA VAL A 317 -8.67 5.79 -0.56
C VAL A 317 -8.68 6.95 0.45
N PRO A 318 -8.31 6.78 1.75
CA PRO A 318 -8.28 7.91 2.68
C PRO A 318 -7.38 9.06 2.23
N GLU A 319 -6.24 8.77 1.61
CA GLU A 319 -5.30 9.78 1.11
C GLU A 319 -5.89 10.56 -0.08
N LEU A 320 -6.65 9.89 -0.95
CA LEU A 320 -7.35 10.51 -2.09
C LEU A 320 -8.50 11.42 -1.65
N LEU A 321 -9.00 11.26 -0.43
CA LEU A 321 -10.10 12.08 0.11
C LEU A 321 -9.59 13.38 0.76
N GLU A 322 -8.27 13.58 0.88
CA GLU A 322 -7.70 14.81 1.43
C GLU A 322 -7.86 15.99 0.46
N VAL A 323 -8.25 17.15 0.98
CA VAL A 323 -8.51 18.37 0.19
C VAL A 323 -7.68 19.55 0.67
N THR A 324 -7.28 20.43 -0.26
CA THR A 324 -6.42 21.59 0.06
C THR A 324 -7.20 22.80 0.59
N GLY A 325 -8.53 22.74 0.62
CA GLY A 325 -9.43 23.84 0.98
C GLY A 325 -9.62 24.87 -0.14
N LYS A 326 -8.98 24.68 -1.30
CA LYS A 326 -9.11 25.53 -2.49
C LYS A 326 -10.11 24.90 -3.45
N ILE A 327 -11.39 25.23 -3.27
CA ILE A 327 -12.54 24.64 -3.98
C ILE A 327 -12.30 24.42 -5.49
N VAL A 328 -11.79 25.42 -6.21
CA VAL A 328 -11.58 25.31 -7.68
C VAL A 328 -10.50 24.27 -8.03
N LYS A 329 -9.41 24.24 -7.25
CA LYS A 329 -8.31 23.28 -7.42
C LYS A 329 -8.80 21.87 -7.04
N ASP A 330 -9.42 21.74 -5.87
CA ASP A 330 -9.89 20.45 -5.35
C ASP A 330 -10.94 19.82 -6.28
N ARG A 331 -11.86 20.63 -6.84
CA ARG A 331 -12.84 20.12 -7.83
C ARG A 331 -12.18 19.61 -9.11
N ARG A 332 -11.15 20.31 -9.60
CA ARG A 332 -10.43 19.88 -10.81
C ARG A 332 -9.65 18.59 -10.53
N GLN A 333 -9.05 18.50 -9.35
CA GLN A 333 -8.34 17.31 -8.88
C GLN A 333 -9.29 16.12 -8.79
N ALA A 334 -10.38 16.24 -8.05
CA ALA A 334 -11.38 15.18 -7.90
C ALA A 334 -11.94 14.69 -9.25
N LEU A 335 -12.20 15.60 -10.21
CA LEU A 335 -12.65 15.19 -11.54
C LEU A 335 -11.60 14.35 -12.28
N SER A 336 -10.32 14.70 -12.12
CA SER A 336 -9.20 13.99 -12.76
C SER A 336 -8.98 12.62 -12.10
N GLU A 337 -9.07 12.56 -10.77
CA GLU A 337 -8.99 11.34 -9.97
C GLU A 337 -10.15 10.38 -10.29
N PHE A 338 -11.40 10.87 -10.33
CA PHE A 338 -12.55 10.05 -10.70
C PHE A 338 -12.46 9.55 -12.15
N ALA A 339 -12.02 10.39 -13.08
CA ALA A 339 -11.81 9.96 -14.46
C ALA A 339 -10.73 8.87 -14.54
N ALA A 340 -9.61 9.04 -13.84
CA ALA A 340 -8.53 8.06 -13.78
C ALA A 340 -8.98 6.73 -13.15
N MET A 341 -9.73 6.79 -12.05
CA MET A 341 -10.31 5.62 -11.40
C MET A 341 -11.29 4.88 -12.32
N LEU A 342 -12.17 5.60 -13.02
CA LEU A 342 -13.08 5.01 -14.00
C LEU A 342 -12.33 4.36 -15.17
N VAL A 343 -11.22 4.96 -15.62
CA VAL A 343 -10.34 4.35 -16.64
C VAL A 343 -9.74 3.05 -16.12
N GLY A 344 -9.26 3.00 -14.88
CA GLY A 344 -8.75 1.78 -14.24
C GLY A 344 -9.82 0.67 -14.16
N VAL A 345 -11.02 0.99 -13.66
CA VAL A 345 -12.14 0.04 -13.59
C VAL A 345 -12.56 -0.42 -14.99
N SER A 346 -12.61 0.48 -15.97
CA SER A 346 -13.01 0.16 -17.34
C SER A 346 -11.99 -0.74 -18.03
N LEU A 347 -10.69 -0.52 -17.81
CA LEU A 347 -9.63 -1.38 -18.31
C LEU A 347 -9.84 -2.82 -17.80
N MET A 348 -10.08 -2.98 -16.50
CA MET A 348 -10.36 -4.29 -15.91
C MET A 348 -11.66 -4.90 -16.41
N GLY A 349 -12.72 -4.10 -16.54
CA GLY A 349 -13.99 -4.56 -17.11
C GLY A 349 -13.83 -5.09 -18.53
N VAL A 350 -13.04 -4.43 -19.38
CA VAL A 350 -12.76 -4.90 -20.74
C VAL A 350 -11.96 -6.21 -20.74
N ILE A 351 -10.96 -6.32 -19.86
CA ILE A 351 -10.15 -7.54 -19.74
C ILE A 351 -11.02 -8.72 -19.29
N ALA A 352 -11.77 -8.56 -18.20
CA ALA A 352 -12.65 -9.58 -17.64
C ALA A 352 -13.77 -9.99 -18.61
N TRP A 353 -14.37 -9.02 -19.33
CA TRP A 353 -15.42 -9.30 -20.32
C TRP A 353 -14.91 -10.13 -21.50
N ASN A 354 -13.70 -9.86 -21.97
CA ASN A 354 -13.08 -10.58 -23.09
C ASN A 354 -12.60 -11.99 -22.71
N GLU A 355 -12.37 -12.22 -21.42
CA GLU A 355 -12.12 -13.54 -20.83
C GLU A 355 -13.39 -14.38 -20.77
N GLY A 356 -14.49 -13.86 -20.23
CA GLY A 356 -15.76 -14.61 -20.12
C GLY A 356 -16.44 -14.92 -21.46
N SER A 357 -15.99 -14.30 -22.56
CA SER A 357 -16.47 -14.55 -23.92
C SER A 357 -15.59 -15.55 -24.70
N ALA A 358 -14.77 -16.36 -24.02
CA ALA A 358 -13.76 -17.26 -24.60
C ALA A 358 -14.19 -18.71 -24.68
#